data_AF-A0A945LV04-F1
#
_entry.id   AF-A0A945LV04-F1
#
_cell.length_a   1.000
_cell.length_b   1.000
_cell.length_c   1.000
_cell.angle_alpha   90.00
_cell.angle_beta   90.00
_cell.angle_gamma   90.00
#
_symmetry.space_group_name_H-M   'P 1'
#
loop_
_entity.id
_entity.type
_entity.pdbx_description
1 polymer ?
#
loop_
_entity_poly.entity_id
_entity_poly.type
_entity_poly.pdbx_seq_one_letter_code
_entity_poly.pdbx_strand_id
1 'polypeptide(L)'
;ETEELAELGDSLIIDQSPEGLRIQIVDQEGIAMFRRGSTSLSDEAQKLIQQVTKVIEKLPNKIAITGHTDATRFTRYGYDNWDLSTDRANSSRRGLIKAGLPIERIFRVTGRSSEDPLDTADPTAPVNRRISIVLLRKQFIEQYRQDQHLDAEAAANVITQENEEAVTEDTPKDEIPEDVTPDGVPEDVIPDGVPEDVIPDGVPEDVIPAPSATPDTIPIAPLESETSP
;
A
#
# COMPACT_ATOMS: atom_id res chain seq x y z
N GLU A 1 16.98 -29.61 -14.40
CA GLU A 1 16.86 -28.25 -13.85
C GLU A 1 17.03 -27.14 -14.89
N THR A 2 17.75 -27.33 -15.99
CA THR A 2 17.98 -26.27 -17.01
C THR A 2 16.79 -26.00 -17.94
N GLU A 3 15.96 -26.99 -18.27
CA GLU A 3 14.80 -26.83 -19.17
C GLU A 3 13.68 -25.97 -18.54
N GLU A 4 13.31 -26.25 -17.28
CA GLU A 4 12.26 -25.52 -16.54
C GLU A 4 12.64 -24.05 -16.32
N LEU A 5 13.93 -23.74 -16.20
CA LEU A 5 14.45 -22.37 -16.11
C LEU A 5 14.46 -21.65 -17.46
N ALA A 6 14.59 -22.39 -18.57
CA ALA A 6 14.53 -21.80 -19.91
C ALA A 6 13.10 -21.37 -20.23
N GLU A 7 12.10 -22.21 -19.94
CA GLU A 7 10.68 -21.89 -20.10
C GLU A 7 10.24 -20.72 -19.20
N LEU A 8 10.73 -20.66 -17.95
CA LEU A 8 10.51 -19.51 -17.06
C LEU A 8 11.27 -18.25 -17.52
N GLY A 9 12.35 -18.42 -18.28
CA GLY A 9 13.18 -17.34 -18.81
C GLY A 9 12.47 -16.52 -19.88
N ASP A 10 11.58 -17.13 -20.65
CA ASP A 10 10.83 -16.44 -21.70
C ASP A 10 9.91 -15.35 -21.11
N SER A 11 9.40 -15.54 -19.89
CA SER A 11 8.64 -14.55 -19.12
C SER A 11 9.47 -13.44 -18.48
N LEU A 12 10.81 -13.44 -18.65
CA LEU A 12 11.72 -12.51 -18.02
C LEU A 12 12.34 -11.55 -19.04
N ILE A 13 12.09 -10.25 -18.87
CA ILE A 13 12.68 -9.20 -19.68
C ILE A 13 13.64 -8.39 -18.80
N ILE A 14 14.89 -8.23 -19.24
CA ILE A 14 15.89 -7.47 -18.51
C ILE A 14 16.36 -6.31 -19.38
N ASP A 15 16.27 -5.09 -18.85
CA ASP A 15 16.66 -3.89 -19.56
C ASP A 15 17.32 -2.86 -18.63
N GLN A 16 18.09 -1.94 -19.21
CA GLN A 16 18.64 -0.82 -18.45
C GLN A 16 17.67 0.36 -18.50
N SER A 17 17.30 0.86 -17.33
CA SER A 17 16.50 2.08 -17.17
C SER A 17 17.36 3.24 -16.62
N PRO A 18 16.90 4.49 -16.74
CA PRO A 18 17.56 5.64 -16.09
C PRO A 18 17.67 5.47 -14.57
N GLU A 19 16.66 4.85 -13.95
CA GLU A 19 16.63 4.57 -12.51
C GLU A 19 17.64 3.49 -12.10
N GLY A 20 17.90 2.50 -12.98
CA GLY A 20 18.73 1.34 -12.66
C GLY A 20 18.63 0.15 -13.60
N LEU A 21 18.83 -1.04 -13.06
CA LEU A 21 18.61 -2.29 -13.80
C LEU A 21 17.16 -2.72 -13.59
N ARG A 22 16.38 -2.82 -14.66
CA ARG A 22 14.98 -3.21 -14.62
C ARG A 22 14.84 -4.67 -15.02
N ILE A 23 14.16 -5.43 -14.17
CA ILE A 23 13.79 -6.82 -14.38
C ILE A 23 12.26 -6.86 -14.43
N GLN A 24 11.69 -7.26 -15.55
CA GLN A 24 10.25 -7.35 -15.74
C GLN A 24 9.86 -8.82 -15.84
N ILE A 25 8.87 -9.20 -15.04
CA ILE A 25 8.25 -10.51 -15.10
C ILE A 25 6.88 -10.31 -15.76
N VAL A 26 6.72 -10.85 -16.95
CA VAL A 26 5.52 -10.69 -17.78
C VAL A 26 4.68 -11.96 -17.78
N ASP A 27 3.36 -11.79 -17.84
CA ASP A 27 2.42 -12.88 -18.06
C ASP A 27 2.44 -13.31 -19.54
N GLN A 28 2.53 -14.61 -19.82
CA GLN A 28 2.56 -15.17 -21.17
C GLN A 28 1.67 -16.41 -21.28
N GLU A 29 1.37 -16.81 -22.52
CA GLU A 29 0.63 -18.05 -22.78
C GLU A 29 1.42 -19.26 -22.25
N GLY A 30 0.95 -19.83 -21.14
CA GLY A 30 1.54 -21.02 -20.51
C GLY A 30 2.03 -20.78 -19.07
N ILE A 31 2.46 -19.57 -18.72
CA ILE A 31 3.01 -19.25 -17.39
C ILE A 31 2.33 -17.99 -16.85
N ALA A 32 1.29 -18.23 -16.03
CA ALA A 32 0.58 -17.15 -15.37
C ALA A 32 1.33 -16.65 -14.14
N MET A 33 1.66 -15.37 -14.06
CA MET A 33 2.33 -14.82 -12.87
C MET A 33 1.40 -14.79 -11.64
N PHE A 34 0.13 -14.49 -11.88
CA PHE A 34 -0.91 -14.44 -10.87
C PHE A 34 -2.05 -15.37 -11.24
N ARG A 35 -2.70 -15.96 -10.23
CA ARG A 35 -3.94 -16.71 -10.46
C ARG A 35 -4.99 -15.77 -11.09
N ARG A 36 -5.79 -16.28 -12.02
CA ARG A 36 -6.80 -15.48 -12.75
C ARG A 36 -7.71 -14.73 -11.77
N GLY A 37 -7.83 -13.41 -11.94
CA GLY A 37 -8.66 -12.55 -11.07
C GLY A 37 -8.16 -12.44 -9.62
N SER A 38 -6.94 -12.87 -9.34
CA SER A 38 -6.33 -12.85 -8.01
C SER A 38 -5.04 -12.02 -8.00
N THR A 39 -4.66 -11.62 -6.79
CA THR A 39 -3.39 -10.97 -6.46
C THR A 39 -2.37 -11.97 -5.91
N SER A 40 -2.75 -13.25 -5.78
CA SER A 40 -1.85 -14.32 -5.35
C SER A 40 -0.96 -14.80 -6.49
N LEU A 41 0.34 -14.89 -6.21
CA LEU A 41 1.36 -15.44 -7.11
C LEU A 41 1.09 -16.93 -7.36
N SER A 42 1.29 -17.38 -8.60
CA SER A 42 1.34 -18.81 -8.95
C SER A 42 2.57 -19.49 -8.36
N ASP A 43 2.60 -20.82 -8.39
CA ASP A 43 3.73 -21.59 -7.89
C ASP A 43 4.97 -21.39 -8.79
N GLU A 44 4.75 -21.29 -10.10
CA GLU A 44 5.75 -20.97 -11.10
C GLU A 44 6.37 -19.58 -10.86
N ALA A 45 5.52 -18.57 -10.60
CA ALA A 45 5.98 -17.22 -10.29
C ALA A 45 6.76 -17.16 -8.97
N GLN A 46 6.37 -17.94 -7.97
CA GLN A 46 7.12 -18.04 -6.72
C GLN A 46 8.52 -18.61 -6.94
N LYS A 47 8.65 -19.67 -7.77
CA LYS A 47 9.97 -20.22 -8.15
C LYS A 47 10.81 -19.18 -8.89
N LEU A 48 10.23 -18.45 -9.85
CA LEU A 48 10.93 -17.41 -10.61
C LEU A 48 11.42 -16.28 -9.69
N ILE A 49 10.54 -15.77 -8.81
CA ILE A 49 10.90 -14.74 -7.83
C ILE A 49 12.04 -15.23 -6.93
N GLN A 50 12.05 -16.50 -6.49
CA GLN A 50 13.15 -17.03 -5.69
C GLN A 50 14.49 -17.00 -6.44
N GLN A 51 14.51 -17.33 -7.73
CA GLN A 51 15.74 -17.28 -8.53
C GLN A 51 16.21 -15.85 -8.74
N VAL A 52 15.28 -14.93 -9.06
CA VAL A 52 15.59 -13.51 -9.15
C VAL A 52 16.16 -12.99 -7.83
N THR A 53 15.56 -13.35 -6.69
CA THR A 53 16.03 -12.96 -5.35
C THR A 53 17.48 -13.38 -5.11
N LYS A 54 17.86 -14.62 -5.43
CA LYS A 54 19.24 -15.12 -5.27
C LYS A 54 20.27 -14.31 -6.08
N VAL A 55 19.86 -13.74 -7.22
CA VAL A 55 20.74 -12.91 -8.05
C VAL A 55 20.84 -11.50 -7.48
N ILE A 56 19.71 -10.88 -7.14
CA ILE A 56 19.67 -9.49 -6.64
C ILE A 56 20.22 -9.34 -5.22
N GLU A 57 20.23 -10.40 -4.42
CA GLU A 57 20.81 -10.42 -3.07
C GLU A 57 22.32 -10.13 -3.09
N LYS A 58 23.00 -10.56 -4.16
CA LYS A 58 24.44 -10.32 -4.37
C LYS A 58 24.77 -8.84 -4.64
N LEU A 59 23.76 -8.03 -4.93
CA LEU A 59 23.90 -6.61 -5.22
C LEU A 59 23.37 -5.81 -4.02
N PRO A 60 24.00 -4.69 -3.62
CA PRO A 60 23.57 -3.91 -2.44
C PRO A 60 22.46 -2.89 -2.73
N ASN A 61 21.92 -2.86 -3.95
CA ASN A 61 21.00 -1.82 -4.43
C ASN A 61 19.60 -1.90 -3.79
N LYS A 62 19.01 -0.76 -3.43
CA LYS A 62 17.58 -0.77 -3.07
C LYS A 62 16.71 -1.08 -4.28
N ILE A 63 15.50 -1.56 -4.03
CA ILE A 63 14.59 -2.08 -5.05
C ILE A 63 13.29 -1.28 -5.06
N ALA A 64 12.86 -0.85 -6.24
CA ALA A 64 11.51 -0.39 -6.50
C ALA A 64 10.70 -1.50 -7.17
N ILE A 65 9.45 -1.67 -6.76
CA ILE A 65 8.52 -2.66 -7.32
C ILE A 65 7.33 -1.93 -7.89
N THR A 66 7.03 -2.19 -9.15
CA THR A 66 5.88 -1.59 -9.84
C THR A 66 5.00 -2.68 -10.44
N GLY A 67 3.71 -2.63 -10.15
CA GLY A 67 2.72 -3.50 -10.75
C GLY A 67 2.00 -2.83 -11.91
N HIS A 68 1.74 -3.59 -12.97
CA HIS A 68 1.00 -3.17 -14.15
C HIS A 68 -0.10 -4.19 -14.46
N THR A 69 -1.21 -3.69 -15.01
CA THR A 69 -2.30 -4.49 -15.55
C THR A 69 -2.46 -4.21 -17.04
N ASP A 70 -3.15 -5.09 -17.74
CA ASP A 70 -3.62 -4.77 -19.09
C ASP A 70 -4.81 -3.79 -19.05
N ALA A 71 -5.20 -3.28 -20.22
CA ALA A 71 -6.33 -2.37 -20.39
C ALA A 71 -7.69 -3.06 -20.33
N THR A 72 -7.75 -4.37 -20.08
CA THR A 72 -9.05 -5.05 -19.88
C THR A 72 -9.70 -4.44 -18.66
N ARG A 73 -10.97 -4.04 -18.79
CA ARG A 73 -11.72 -3.48 -17.70
C ARG A 73 -11.86 -4.51 -16.57
N PHE A 74 -11.09 -4.31 -15.50
CA PHE A 74 -11.30 -4.99 -14.23
C PHE A 74 -12.10 -4.06 -13.33
N THR A 75 -13.29 -4.48 -12.92
CA THR A 75 -14.05 -3.76 -11.90
C THR A 75 -14.82 -4.74 -11.03
N ARG A 76 -14.67 -4.60 -9.72
CA ARG A 76 -15.41 -5.36 -8.72
C ARG A 76 -15.67 -4.48 -7.50
N TYR A 77 -16.91 -4.04 -7.28
CA TYR A 77 -17.31 -3.32 -6.05
C TYR A 77 -16.31 -2.23 -5.59
N GLY A 78 -16.03 -1.24 -6.45
CA GLY A 78 -15.09 -0.16 -6.13
C GLY A 78 -13.60 -0.54 -6.22
N TYR A 79 -13.30 -1.80 -6.56
CA TYR A 79 -11.95 -2.27 -6.87
C TYR A 79 -11.72 -2.21 -8.37
N ASP A 80 -10.63 -1.58 -8.81
CA ASP A 80 -10.29 -1.44 -10.23
C ASP A 80 -8.84 -1.87 -10.55
N ASN A 81 -8.35 -1.51 -11.72
CA ASN A 81 -6.99 -1.83 -12.16
C ASN A 81 -5.90 -1.10 -11.33
N TRP A 82 -6.20 0.05 -10.73
CA TRP A 82 -5.29 0.72 -9.80
C TRP A 82 -5.07 -0.09 -8.55
N ASP A 83 -6.15 -0.59 -7.94
CA ASP A 83 -6.07 -1.46 -6.78
C ASP A 83 -5.37 -2.78 -7.13
N LEU A 84 -5.77 -3.40 -8.26
CA LEU A 84 -5.20 -4.66 -8.71
C LEU A 84 -3.68 -4.59 -8.92
N SER A 85 -3.23 -3.53 -9.60
CA SER A 85 -1.81 -3.34 -9.88
C SER A 85 -1.00 -3.13 -8.59
N THR A 86 -1.54 -2.36 -7.64
CA THR A 86 -0.93 -2.10 -6.34
C THR A 86 -0.84 -3.35 -5.47
N ASP A 87 -1.91 -4.14 -5.41
CA ASP A 87 -1.94 -5.38 -4.64
C ASP A 87 -1.00 -6.44 -5.22
N ARG A 88 -0.92 -6.55 -6.55
CA ARG A 88 0.03 -7.44 -7.22
C ARG A 88 1.48 -7.04 -6.95
N ALA A 89 1.78 -5.75 -6.94
CA ALA A 89 3.09 -5.24 -6.55
C ALA A 89 3.42 -5.61 -5.09
N ASN A 90 2.45 -5.47 -4.17
CA ASN A 90 2.60 -5.87 -2.77
C ASN A 90 2.75 -7.39 -2.57
N SER A 91 2.01 -8.21 -3.33
CA SER A 91 2.20 -9.66 -3.33
C SER A 91 3.59 -10.05 -3.79
N SER A 92 4.11 -9.38 -4.82
CA SER A 92 5.48 -9.58 -5.31
C SER A 92 6.51 -9.17 -4.25
N ARG A 93 6.30 -8.04 -3.56
CA ARG A 93 7.12 -7.64 -2.41
C ARG A 93 7.17 -8.73 -1.35
N ARG A 94 6.01 -9.27 -0.95
CA ARG A 94 5.93 -10.38 0.04
C ARG A 94 6.67 -11.62 -0.47
N GLY A 95 6.54 -11.95 -1.75
CA GLY A 95 7.26 -13.05 -2.39
C GLY A 95 8.78 -12.89 -2.32
N LEU A 96 9.29 -11.69 -2.64
CA LEU A 96 10.72 -11.36 -2.56
C LEU A 96 11.25 -11.49 -1.13
N ILE A 97 10.52 -10.97 -0.14
CA ILE A 97 10.91 -11.05 1.28
C ILE A 97 10.93 -12.52 1.74
N LYS A 98 9.90 -13.29 1.41
CA LYS A 98 9.83 -14.72 1.72
C LYS A 98 11.00 -15.51 1.08
N ALA A 99 11.49 -15.04 -0.06
CA ALA A 99 12.63 -15.62 -0.76
C ALA A 99 14.00 -15.20 -0.18
N GLY A 100 14.05 -14.33 0.84
CA GLY A 100 15.27 -13.93 1.53
C GLY A 100 15.69 -12.47 1.34
N LEU A 101 14.92 -11.66 0.60
CA LEU A 101 15.25 -10.23 0.43
C LEU A 101 14.99 -9.45 1.74
N PRO A 102 15.97 -8.72 2.30
CA PRO A 102 15.74 -7.89 3.46
C PRO A 102 14.71 -6.79 3.21
N ILE A 103 13.82 -6.54 4.18
CA ILE A 103 12.74 -5.55 4.03
C ILE A 103 13.29 -4.13 3.79
N GLU A 104 14.46 -3.81 4.36
CA GLU A 104 15.13 -2.51 4.26
C GLU A 104 15.61 -2.17 2.85
N ARG A 105 15.72 -3.20 2.00
CA ARG A 105 16.05 -3.07 0.58
C ARG A 105 14.87 -2.57 -0.25
N ILE A 106 13.63 -2.73 0.24
CA ILE A 106 12.45 -2.20 -0.45
C ILE A 106 12.44 -0.68 -0.30
N PHE A 107 12.56 0.02 -1.41
CA PHE A 107 12.52 1.48 -1.46
C PHE A 107 11.10 2.00 -1.66
N ARG A 108 10.37 1.41 -2.63
CA ARG A 108 9.04 1.85 -3.02
C ARG A 108 8.25 0.70 -3.64
N VAL A 109 6.94 0.73 -3.44
CA VAL A 109 5.97 -0.13 -4.15
C VAL A 109 4.93 0.79 -4.81
N THR A 110 4.61 0.54 -6.08
CA THR A 110 3.69 1.38 -6.85
C THR A 110 2.79 0.53 -7.75
N GLY A 111 1.53 0.91 -7.90
CA GLY A 111 0.64 0.40 -8.95
C GLY A 111 0.50 1.43 -10.07
N ARG A 112 0.57 0.98 -11.32
CA ARG A 112 0.42 1.85 -12.51
C ARG A 112 -0.80 1.53 -13.36
N SER A 113 -1.68 0.64 -12.89
CA SER A 113 -2.89 0.25 -13.63
C SER A 113 -2.51 -0.14 -15.08
N SER A 114 -3.31 0.29 -16.05
CA SER A 114 -3.10 0.13 -17.50
C SER A 114 -2.45 1.34 -18.18
N GLU A 115 -1.89 2.30 -17.42
CA GLU A 115 -1.39 3.59 -17.96
C GLU A 115 -0.05 3.48 -18.70
N ASP A 116 0.66 2.35 -18.54
CA ASP A 116 1.99 2.13 -19.12
C ASP A 116 2.06 0.73 -19.74
N PRO A 117 1.40 0.50 -20.89
CA PRO A 117 1.41 -0.79 -21.58
C PRO A 117 2.78 -1.06 -22.21
N LEU A 118 3.24 -2.31 -22.12
CA LEU A 118 4.47 -2.74 -22.79
C LEU A 118 4.24 -2.92 -24.30
N ASP A 119 3.10 -3.52 -24.66
CA ASP A 119 2.59 -3.53 -26.03
C ASP A 119 1.56 -2.41 -26.20
N THR A 120 1.98 -1.34 -26.84
CA THR A 120 1.13 -0.18 -27.13
C THR A 120 0.18 -0.43 -28.30
N ALA A 121 0.45 -1.44 -29.15
CA ALA A 121 -0.40 -1.81 -30.27
C ALA A 121 -1.60 -2.64 -29.81
N ASP A 122 -1.40 -3.52 -28.83
CA ASP A 122 -2.48 -4.22 -28.12
C ASP A 122 -2.43 -3.97 -26.60
N PRO A 123 -3.15 -2.95 -26.11
CA PRO A 123 -3.25 -2.65 -24.67
C PRO A 123 -3.87 -3.78 -23.83
N THR A 124 -4.57 -4.73 -24.45
CA THR A 124 -5.20 -5.86 -23.76
C THR A 124 -4.32 -7.12 -23.71
N ALA A 125 -3.15 -7.07 -24.35
CA ALA A 125 -2.23 -8.20 -24.43
C ALA A 125 -1.79 -8.69 -23.03
N PRO A 126 -1.65 -10.02 -22.84
CA PRO A 126 -1.14 -10.61 -21.61
C PRO A 126 0.16 -10.01 -21.10
N VAL A 127 1.06 -9.65 -22.02
CA VAL A 127 2.37 -9.08 -21.71
C VAL A 127 2.30 -7.77 -20.92
N ASN A 128 1.15 -7.06 -20.98
CA ASN A 128 0.93 -5.84 -20.21
C ASN A 128 0.69 -6.12 -18.72
N ARG A 129 0.25 -7.33 -18.36
CA ARG A 129 0.18 -7.81 -16.97
C ARG A 129 1.58 -8.21 -16.52
N ARG A 130 2.28 -7.27 -15.89
CA ARG A 130 3.68 -7.47 -15.51
C ARG A 130 4.02 -6.86 -14.17
N ILE A 131 5.08 -7.36 -13.57
CA ILE A 131 5.73 -6.75 -12.41
C ILE A 131 7.12 -6.30 -12.82
N SER A 132 7.41 -5.03 -12.59
CA SER A 132 8.72 -4.44 -12.78
C SER A 132 9.45 -4.36 -11.44
N ILE A 133 10.66 -4.91 -11.40
CA ILE A 133 11.57 -4.87 -10.25
C ILE A 133 12.80 -4.10 -10.71
N VAL A 134 13.01 -2.92 -10.14
CA VAL A 134 14.12 -2.03 -10.52
C VAL A 134 15.15 -1.98 -9.41
N LEU A 135 16.38 -2.37 -9.71
CA LEU A 135 17.53 -2.19 -8.82
C LEU A 135 18.05 -0.76 -8.98
N LEU A 136 17.71 0.07 -8.01
CA LEU A 136 17.94 1.51 -8.07
C LEU A 136 19.43 1.86 -7.95
N ARG A 137 19.85 2.85 -8.74
CA ARG A 137 21.13 3.52 -8.56
C ARG A 137 21.04 4.46 -7.37
N LYS A 138 22.15 4.61 -6.62
CA LYS A 138 22.21 5.52 -5.47
C LYS A 138 21.80 6.95 -5.83
N GLN A 139 22.27 7.45 -6.98
CA GLN A 139 21.92 8.80 -7.48
C GLN A 139 20.42 9.03 -7.63
N PHE A 140 19.67 8.02 -8.08
CA PHE A 140 18.23 8.12 -8.27
C PHE A 140 17.49 8.20 -6.93
N ILE A 141 17.95 7.44 -5.94
CA ILE A 141 17.39 7.47 -4.59
C ILE A 141 17.58 8.85 -3.95
N GLU A 142 18.76 9.45 -4.08
CA GLU A 142 19.02 10.77 -3.51
C GLU A 142 18.20 11.86 -4.20
N GLN A 143 18.11 11.83 -5.53
CA GLN A 143 17.25 12.73 -6.28
C GLN A 143 15.78 12.62 -5.83
N TYR A 144 15.25 11.39 -5.75
CA TYR A 144 13.88 11.17 -5.31
C TYR A 144 13.60 11.75 -3.91
N ARG A 145 14.55 11.61 -2.98
CA ARG A 145 14.41 12.19 -1.63
C ARG A 145 14.43 13.72 -1.65
N GLN A 146 15.27 14.30 -2.50
CA GLN A 146 15.37 15.75 -2.65
C GLN A 146 14.08 16.32 -3.22
N ASP A 147 13.53 15.71 -4.28
CA ASP A 147 12.27 16.13 -4.89
C ASP A 147 11.12 16.12 -3.85
N GLN A 148 11.01 15.05 -3.06
CA GLN A 148 10.01 14.96 -2.00
C GLN A 148 10.19 16.00 -0.88
N HIS A 149 11.43 16.43 -0.61
CA HIS A 149 11.69 17.48 0.37
C HIS A 149 11.27 18.86 -0.16
N LEU A 150 11.52 19.12 -1.44
CA LEU A 150 11.11 20.36 -2.11
C LEU A 150 9.59 20.50 -2.15
N ASP A 151 8.87 19.42 -2.42
CA ASP A 151 7.39 19.41 -2.40
C ASP A 151 6.84 19.73 -1.00
N ALA A 152 7.46 19.18 0.05
CA ALA A 152 7.05 19.43 1.44
C ALA A 152 7.31 20.87 1.88
N GLU A 153 8.45 21.45 1.49
CA GLU A 153 8.79 22.85 1.77
C GLU A 153 7.85 23.81 1.02
N ALA A 154 7.57 23.53 -0.25
CA ALA A 154 6.63 24.32 -1.05
C ALA A 154 5.21 24.28 -0.44
N ALA A 155 4.72 23.11 -0.03
CA ALA A 155 3.42 22.98 0.62
C ALA A 155 3.36 23.74 1.96
N ALA A 156 4.43 23.70 2.76
CA ALA A 156 4.50 24.45 4.02
C ALA A 156 4.48 25.98 3.80
N ASN A 157 5.15 26.46 2.75
CA ASN A 157 5.17 27.88 2.41
C ASN A 157 3.81 28.39 1.93
N VAL A 158 3.05 27.60 1.15
CA VAL A 158 1.68 27.95 0.73
C VAL A 158 0.74 28.08 1.94
N ILE A 159 0.76 27.11 2.86
CA ILE A 159 -0.06 27.14 4.08
C ILE A 159 0.28 28.35 4.96
N THR A 160 1.55 28.78 4.99
CA THR A 160 1.98 29.95 5.76
C THR A 160 1.47 31.25 5.11
N GLN A 161 1.48 31.34 3.79
CA GLN A 161 0.99 32.53 3.06
C GLN A 161 -0.53 32.69 3.12
N GLU A 162 -1.30 31.61 3.00
CA GLU A 162 -2.77 31.67 3.11
C GLU A 162 -3.24 32.13 4.50
N ASN A 163 -2.48 31.79 5.56
CA ASN A 163 -2.78 32.25 6.92
C ASN A 163 -2.37 33.71 7.19
N GLU A 164 -1.46 34.30 6.41
CA GLU A 164 -1.11 35.71 6.50
C GLU A 164 -2.10 36.63 5.75
N GLU A 165 -2.70 36.16 4.64
CA GLU A 165 -3.73 36.92 3.90
C GLU A 165 -5.11 36.89 4.58
N ALA A 166 -5.43 35.87 5.38
CA ALA A 166 -6.71 35.75 6.09
C ALA A 166 -6.83 36.65 7.35
N VAL A 167 -5.80 37.40 7.73
CA VAL A 167 -5.78 38.23 8.95
C VAL A 167 -6.12 39.72 8.69
N THR A 168 -6.37 40.11 7.44
CA THR A 168 -6.67 41.52 7.09
C THR A 168 -8.13 41.83 6.74
N GLU A 169 -9.09 40.93 7.00
CA GLU A 169 -10.52 41.28 6.91
C GLU A 169 -11.06 41.72 8.28
N ASP A 170 -11.03 43.04 8.45
CA ASP A 170 -11.92 43.90 9.24
C ASP A 170 -12.75 43.22 10.34
N THR A 171 -12.30 43.35 11.60
CA THR A 171 -13.18 43.17 12.75
C THR A 171 -13.84 44.52 13.06
N PRO A 172 -15.15 44.72 12.81
CA PRO A 172 -15.81 45.93 13.26
C PRO A 172 -15.85 45.91 14.78
N LYS A 173 -15.20 46.89 15.41
CA LYS A 173 -15.44 47.26 16.81
C LYS A 173 -16.78 48.00 16.87
N ASP A 174 -17.89 47.27 16.90
CA ASP A 174 -19.16 47.87 17.24
C ASP A 174 -19.28 48.01 18.76
N GLU A 175 -19.41 49.27 19.16
CA GLU A 175 -19.71 49.76 20.50
C GLU A 175 -20.92 49.01 21.07
N ILE A 176 -20.77 48.49 22.29
CA ILE A 176 -21.90 48.01 23.08
C ILE A 176 -22.62 49.26 23.60
N PRO A 177 -23.89 49.54 23.23
CA PRO A 177 -24.65 50.57 23.92
C PRO A 177 -25.00 50.05 25.31
N GLU A 178 -24.65 50.83 26.35
CA GLU A 178 -25.31 50.72 27.65
C GLU A 178 -26.81 50.99 27.48
N ASP A 179 -27.62 50.26 28.27
CA ASP A 179 -29.05 50.47 28.53
C ASP A 179 -30.05 49.65 27.69
N VAL A 180 -30.31 48.41 28.14
CA VAL A 180 -31.67 47.86 28.22
C VAL A 180 -31.78 46.98 29.47
N THR A 181 -32.67 47.37 30.38
CA THR A 181 -33.02 46.68 31.63
C THR A 181 -33.53 45.23 31.44
N PRO A 182 -33.38 44.36 32.45
CA PRO A 182 -33.83 42.97 32.37
C PRO A 182 -35.31 42.88 32.74
N ASP A 183 -36.17 42.54 31.79
CA ASP A 183 -37.54 42.14 32.11
C ASP A 183 -37.91 40.85 31.37
N GLY A 184 -38.26 39.85 32.17
CA GLY A 184 -39.13 38.74 31.78
C GLY A 184 -38.47 37.52 31.14
N VAL A 185 -38.01 36.58 31.97
CA VAL A 185 -37.94 35.17 31.57
C VAL A 185 -39.30 34.54 31.85
N PRO A 186 -40.04 34.04 30.85
CA PRO A 186 -40.97 32.93 31.08
C PRO A 186 -40.19 31.61 31.00
N GLU A 187 -40.30 30.85 32.09
CA GLU A 187 -40.00 29.43 32.20
C GLU A 187 -40.72 28.59 31.14
N ASP A 188 -40.03 27.51 30.74
CA ASP A 188 -40.56 26.24 30.24
C ASP A 188 -41.50 26.21 29.03
N VAL A 189 -40.91 25.87 27.87
CA VAL A 189 -41.58 25.05 26.86
C VAL A 189 -40.62 23.97 26.36
N ILE A 190 -40.79 22.75 26.86
CA ILE A 190 -40.23 21.53 26.30
C ILE A 190 -41.04 21.20 25.03
N PRO A 191 -40.43 21.07 23.83
CA PRO A 191 -41.15 20.50 22.70
C PRO A 191 -41.18 18.97 22.85
N ASP A 192 -42.35 18.45 23.21
CA ASP A 192 -42.71 17.03 23.10
C ASP A 192 -42.68 16.57 21.64
N GLY A 193 -42.16 15.37 21.40
CA GLY A 193 -42.54 14.53 20.26
C GLY A 193 -41.39 14.02 19.38
N VAL A 194 -40.75 12.93 19.80
CA VAL A 194 -40.08 12.00 18.87
C VAL A 194 -41.02 10.81 18.67
N PRO A 195 -41.46 10.47 17.45
CA PRO A 195 -42.23 9.24 17.24
C PRO A 195 -41.33 8.01 17.33
N GLU A 196 -41.72 7.10 18.22
CA GLU A 196 -41.29 5.70 18.30
C GLU A 196 -41.77 4.89 17.08
N ASP A 197 -41.08 3.77 16.84
CA ASP A 197 -41.40 2.65 15.93
C ASP A 197 -41.12 2.78 14.42
N VAL A 198 -39.97 2.24 13.99
CA VAL A 198 -39.92 1.17 12.97
C VAL A 198 -38.74 0.23 13.26
N ILE A 199 -39.04 -0.98 13.73
CA ILE A 199 -38.10 -2.12 13.81
C ILE A 199 -38.19 -2.87 12.47
N PRO A 200 -37.09 -3.08 11.71
CA PRO A 200 -37.04 -4.16 10.75
C PRO A 200 -36.54 -5.44 11.45
N ASP A 201 -37.44 -6.40 11.58
CA ASP A 201 -37.20 -7.76 12.06
C ASP A 201 -36.11 -8.49 11.23
N GLY A 202 -35.18 -9.14 11.94
CA GLY A 202 -34.63 -10.44 11.54
C GLY A 202 -33.20 -10.49 11.01
N VAL A 203 -32.24 -10.75 11.90
CA VAL A 203 -31.04 -11.58 11.61
C VAL A 203 -30.84 -12.54 12.79
N PRO A 204 -30.68 -13.85 12.56
CA PRO A 204 -30.70 -14.86 13.61
C PRO A 204 -29.46 -14.85 14.51
N GLU A 205 -29.68 -15.15 15.79
CA GLU A 205 -28.69 -15.58 16.78
C GLU A 205 -27.90 -16.79 16.27
N ASP A 206 -26.56 -16.76 16.32
CA ASP A 206 -25.81 -17.71 17.16
C ASP A 206 -24.28 -17.52 17.11
N VAL A 207 -23.68 -17.76 18.28
CA VAL A 207 -22.27 -18.01 18.64
C VAL A 207 -21.29 -16.82 18.70
N ILE A 208 -21.32 -16.13 19.85
CA ILE A 208 -20.11 -15.61 20.52
C ILE A 208 -19.68 -16.66 21.56
N PRO A 209 -18.38 -16.99 21.68
CA PRO A 209 -17.83 -17.41 22.96
C PRO A 209 -16.99 -16.29 23.59
N ALA A 210 -17.24 -16.09 24.89
CA ALA A 210 -16.81 -15.00 25.75
C ALA A 210 -15.29 -14.89 26.02
N PRO A 211 -14.81 -13.74 26.52
CA PRO A 211 -13.47 -13.61 27.11
C PRO A 211 -13.52 -13.66 28.64
N SER A 212 -12.62 -14.43 29.27
CA SER A 212 -11.88 -14.08 30.52
C SER A 212 -11.31 -15.33 31.22
N ALA A 213 -9.97 -15.37 31.41
CA ALA A 213 -9.27 -15.49 32.69
C ALA A 213 -7.85 -16.10 32.51
N THR A 214 -6.81 -15.29 32.78
CA THR A 214 -5.41 -15.69 33.05
C THR A 214 -5.23 -16.08 34.53
N PRO A 215 -4.03 -16.45 35.05
CA PRO A 215 -2.77 -16.94 34.46
C PRO A 215 -2.29 -18.28 35.09
N ASP A 216 -1.36 -19.02 34.47
CA ASP A 216 -0.49 -19.90 35.27
C ASP A 216 0.87 -20.20 34.62
N THR A 217 1.90 -19.68 35.28
CA THR A 217 3.19 -20.30 35.63
C THR A 217 4.11 -20.86 34.52
N ILE A 218 5.21 -20.13 34.32
CA ILE A 218 6.47 -20.54 33.69
C ILE A 218 7.21 -21.54 34.61
N PRO A 219 7.66 -22.72 34.14
CA PRO A 219 8.74 -23.43 34.79
C PRO A 219 10.09 -22.96 34.22
N ILE A 220 10.83 -22.29 35.09
CA ILE A 220 12.23 -21.90 34.94
C ILE A 220 13.09 -23.17 35.02
N ALA A 221 13.98 -23.37 34.04
CA ALA A 221 15.03 -24.40 34.12
C ALA A 221 16.06 -24.00 35.18
N PRO A 222 16.57 -24.91 36.03
CA PRO A 222 17.59 -24.57 37.01
C PRO A 222 18.95 -24.37 36.32
N LEU A 223 19.56 -23.20 36.51
CA LEU A 223 21.01 -23.05 36.50
C LEU A 223 21.54 -23.56 37.84
N GLU A 224 22.32 -24.64 37.83
CA GLU A 224 23.28 -24.92 38.90
C GLU A 224 24.64 -24.35 38.50
N SER A 225 25.08 -23.33 39.23
CA SER A 225 26.49 -22.94 39.39
C SER A 225 26.95 -23.52 40.73
N GLU A 226 28.01 -24.32 40.80
CA GLU A 226 29.37 -23.96 41.23
C GLU A 226 29.94 -25.29 41.78
N THR A 227 31.17 -25.77 41.56
CA THR A 227 32.48 -25.24 41.93
C THR A 227 33.53 -26.31 41.56
N SER A 228 34.74 -25.89 41.19
CA SER A 228 35.96 -26.71 41.11
C SER A 228 36.39 -27.26 42.49
N PRO A 229 37.30 -28.24 42.52
CA PRO A 229 38.74 -27.90 42.51
C PRO A 229 39.53 -28.53 41.36
#